data_AF-A0A7J7I2V4-F1
#
_entry.id   AF-A0A7J7I2V4-F1
#
_cell.length_a   1.000
_cell.length_b   1.000
_cell.length_c   1.000
_cell.angle_alpha   90.00
_cell.angle_beta   90.00
_cell.angle_gamma   90.00
#
_symmetry.space_group_name_H-M   'P 1'
#
loop_
_entity.id
_entity.type
_entity.pdbx_description
1 polymer ?
#
loop_
_entity_poly.entity_id
_entity_poly.type
_entity_poly.pdbx_seq_one_letter_code
_entity_poly.pdbx_strand_id
1 'polypeptide(L)'
;MNCLQFLPRSSALPLQSFKAYARKSSSSVSTLGVMNASDLPPIVIVKAVSGSTSSTEMSNANVAEEKSEIYSNTMTEAMGAVLTYRHELGMNYNFIRPDLIVGSCLQTPEDVDKLRNVGVKTIFCLQQDPDLEYFGVDITAIREYANTYDDIQHLRAAIRDFDGFDLRMRLPAVVSKLHKAINQNGGVTYIHCTAGLGRAPAVAYLAAILLKS
;
A
#
# COMPACT_ATOMS: atom_id res chain seq x y z
N MET A 1 65.32 -23.38 17.33
CA MET A 1 65.21 -23.52 18.80
C MET A 1 63.73 -23.39 19.17
N ASN A 2 63.21 -24.43 19.85
CA ASN A 2 61.98 -24.57 20.66
C ASN A 2 60.65 -23.95 20.16
N CYS A 3 59.64 -24.75 19.76
CA CYS A 3 58.59 -25.42 20.57
C CYS A 3 57.56 -24.39 21.14
N LEU A 4 56.23 -24.43 20.95
CA LEU A 4 55.23 -25.51 21.01
C LEU A 4 53.88 -25.10 20.34
N GLN A 5 53.24 -26.06 19.65
CA GLN A 5 51.83 -26.55 19.73
C GLN A 5 50.66 -25.52 19.72
N PHE A 6 49.62 -25.61 18.87
CA PHE A 6 48.66 -26.71 18.71
C PHE A 6 48.06 -26.81 17.28
N LEU A 7 47.79 -28.04 16.84
CA LEU A 7 47.01 -28.51 15.67
C LEU A 7 46.02 -29.59 16.19
N PRO A 8 45.10 -30.22 15.40
CA PRO A 8 44.21 -29.79 14.30
C PRO A 8 42.81 -30.50 14.36
N ARG A 9 42.14 -30.65 13.20
CA ARG A 9 41.00 -31.53 12.78
C ARG A 9 39.58 -30.97 12.95
N SER A 10 38.85 -30.61 11.86
CA SER A 10 38.19 -31.45 10.82
C SER A 10 37.14 -32.39 11.43
N SER A 11 35.90 -32.56 10.93
CA SER A 11 35.39 -32.65 9.55
C SER A 11 33.85 -32.66 9.53
N ALA A 12 33.28 -32.55 8.32
CA ALA A 12 31.87 -32.35 7.97
C ALA A 12 30.93 -33.59 8.01
N LEU A 13 29.64 -33.27 7.74
CA LEU A 13 28.49 -34.06 7.20
C LEU A 13 27.44 -34.57 8.21
N PRO A 14 26.18 -34.91 7.82
CA PRO A 14 25.42 -34.67 6.56
C PRO A 14 23.94 -34.22 6.73
N LEU A 15 23.31 -33.95 5.58
CA LEU A 15 21.88 -33.84 5.27
C LEU A 15 21.07 -35.10 5.68
N GLN A 16 19.85 -34.93 6.23
CA GLN A 16 18.79 -35.96 6.16
C GLN A 16 17.38 -35.35 6.20
N SER A 17 16.54 -35.88 5.29
CA SER A 17 15.17 -35.52 4.98
C SER A 17 14.15 -36.47 5.65
N PHE A 18 12.88 -36.06 5.57
CA PHE A 18 11.62 -36.82 5.70
C PHE A 18 11.00 -36.96 7.11
N LYS A 19 9.82 -36.36 7.32
CA LYS A 19 8.53 -37.05 7.11
C LYS A 19 7.32 -36.12 7.27
N ALA A 20 6.47 -36.15 6.25
CA ALA A 20 5.11 -35.66 6.28
C ALA A 20 4.25 -36.47 7.26
N TYR A 21 3.40 -35.77 8.00
CA TYR A 21 2.20 -36.35 8.60
C TYR A 21 0.98 -35.76 7.91
N ALA A 22 0.32 -36.59 7.10
CA ALA A 22 -1.06 -36.40 6.73
C ALA A 22 -1.95 -37.03 7.81
N ARG A 23 -2.99 -36.31 8.27
CA ARG A 23 -4.32 -36.88 8.53
C ARG A 23 -5.37 -35.83 8.92
N LYS A 24 -6.38 -35.78 8.03
CA LYS A 24 -7.83 -35.72 8.23
C LYS A 24 -8.48 -34.43 8.75
N SER A 25 -9.16 -33.79 7.78
CA SER A 25 -10.51 -33.22 7.86
C SER A 25 -11.38 -33.79 8.99
N SER A 26 -12.03 -32.88 9.72
CA SER A 26 -13.34 -33.12 10.30
C SER A 26 -14.21 -31.88 10.05
N SER A 27 -15.03 -31.98 9.02
CA SER A 27 -16.27 -31.24 8.88
C SER A 27 -17.24 -31.64 9.99
N SER A 28 -17.69 -30.70 10.82
CA SER A 28 -18.90 -30.87 11.61
C SER A 28 -19.95 -29.88 11.10
N VAL A 29 -20.88 -30.42 10.32
CA VAL A 29 -22.15 -29.78 9.98
C VAL A 29 -23.00 -29.80 11.24
N SER A 30 -23.36 -28.63 11.75
CA SER A 30 -24.50 -28.46 12.66
C SER A 30 -25.56 -27.63 11.96
N THR A 31 -26.46 -28.33 11.26
CA THR A 31 -27.78 -27.86 10.85
C THR A 31 -28.72 -27.91 12.04
N LEU A 32 -29.18 -26.77 12.55
CA LEU A 32 -30.38 -26.55 13.39
C LEU A 32 -30.33 -25.06 13.78
N GLY A 33 -31.32 -24.20 13.57
CA GLY A 33 -32.64 -24.29 12.99
C GLY A 33 -33.15 -22.85 12.80
N VAL A 34 -34.08 -22.67 11.88
CA VAL A 34 -34.75 -21.40 11.61
C VAL A 34 -35.56 -21.01 12.85
N MET A 35 -35.26 -19.86 13.45
CA MET A 35 -36.11 -19.22 14.45
C MET A 35 -36.64 -17.91 13.87
N ASN A 36 -37.94 -17.91 13.59
CA ASN A 36 -38.72 -16.72 13.29
C ASN A 36 -38.76 -15.84 14.54
N ALA A 37 -38.31 -14.59 14.43
CA ALA A 37 -38.50 -13.57 15.45
C ALA A 37 -39.78 -12.77 15.11
N SER A 38 -40.93 -13.31 15.46
CA SER A 38 -42.12 -12.52 15.73
C SER A 38 -42.21 -12.27 17.23
N ASP A 39 -42.59 -11.04 17.59
CA ASP A 39 -42.97 -10.56 18.93
C ASP A 39 -41.90 -9.77 19.71
N LEU A 40 -41.74 -8.50 19.32
CA LEU A 40 -41.29 -7.43 20.20
C LEU A 40 -42.46 -6.46 20.46
N PRO A 41 -42.71 -6.03 21.71
CA PRO A 41 -43.84 -5.17 22.05
C PRO A 41 -43.66 -3.75 21.47
N PRO A 42 -44.75 -3.04 21.13
CA PRO A 42 -44.67 -1.74 20.51
C PRO A 42 -44.14 -0.70 21.50
N ILE A 43 -42.97 -0.13 21.20
CA ILE A 43 -42.46 1.05 21.90
C ILE A 43 -43.41 2.21 21.57
N VAL A 44 -44.09 2.71 22.60
CA VAL A 44 -44.91 3.91 22.55
C VAL A 44 -43.99 5.10 22.20
N ILE A 45 -44.09 5.61 20.97
CA ILE A 45 -43.48 6.90 20.60
C ILE A 45 -44.36 7.99 21.20
N VAL A 46 -44.00 8.45 22.40
CA VAL A 46 -44.58 9.67 22.97
C VAL A 46 -44.03 10.85 22.15
N LYS A 47 -44.93 11.51 21.42
CA LYS A 47 -44.66 12.77 20.72
C LYS A 47 -44.38 13.85 21.77
N ALA A 48 -43.09 14.10 22.04
CA ALA A 48 -42.68 15.21 22.88
C ALA A 48 -43.03 16.52 22.18
N VAL A 49 -43.82 17.35 22.87
CA VAL A 49 -44.26 18.66 22.39
C VAL A 49 -43.03 19.58 22.29
N SER A 50 -42.87 20.24 21.14
CA SER A 50 -41.82 21.25 20.96
C SER A 50 -42.09 22.45 21.88
N GLY A 51 -41.34 22.53 22.97
CA GLY A 51 -41.08 23.78 23.68
C GLY A 51 -39.89 24.47 23.02
N SER A 52 -40.13 25.64 22.43
CA SER A 52 -39.07 26.52 21.92
C SER A 52 -38.13 26.98 23.03
N THR A 53 -36.84 27.13 22.66
CA THR A 53 -35.67 27.80 23.27
C THR A 53 -34.50 26.80 23.31
N SER A 54 -33.35 26.95 22.66
CA SER A 54 -32.64 28.09 22.09
C SER A 54 -31.83 27.66 20.86
N SER A 55 -31.78 28.54 19.85
CA SER A 55 -31.31 28.30 18.48
C SER A 55 -29.91 28.85 18.23
N THR A 56 -28.93 28.51 19.06
CA THR A 56 -27.59 29.11 18.97
C THR A 56 -26.51 28.14 18.48
N GLU A 57 -26.69 26.83 18.64
CA GLU A 57 -25.69 25.84 18.22
C GLU A 57 -25.90 25.34 16.78
N MET A 58 -27.15 25.28 16.32
CA MET A 58 -27.48 24.82 14.96
C MET A 58 -27.12 25.84 13.88
N SER A 59 -27.12 27.14 14.19
CA SER A 59 -26.76 28.20 13.24
C SER A 59 -25.25 28.25 12.97
N ASN A 60 -24.43 28.08 14.01
CA ASN A 60 -22.97 28.08 13.87
C ASN A 60 -22.43 26.86 13.13
N ALA A 61 -23.06 25.69 13.29
CA ALA A 61 -22.69 24.48 12.54
C ALA A 61 -22.95 24.64 11.03
N ASN A 62 -24.12 25.17 10.65
CA ASN A 62 -24.45 25.45 9.26
C ASN A 62 -23.50 26.48 8.62
N VAL A 63 -23.11 27.52 9.37
CA VAL A 63 -22.13 28.52 8.89
C VAL A 63 -20.72 27.94 8.76
N ALA A 64 -20.35 26.97 9.61
CA ALA A 64 -19.05 26.30 9.53
C ALA A 64 -18.98 25.35 8.33
N GLU A 65 -20.03 24.57 8.09
CA GLU A 65 -20.16 23.70 6.92
C GLU A 65 -20.11 24.52 5.61
N GLU A 66 -20.85 25.62 5.54
CA GLU A 66 -20.85 26.54 4.39
C GLU A 66 -19.44 27.11 4.12
N LYS A 67 -18.72 27.52 5.17
CA LYS A 67 -17.32 27.99 5.03
C LYS A 67 -16.39 26.89 4.51
N SER A 68 -16.56 25.65 4.95
CA SER A 68 -15.78 24.50 4.50
C SER A 68 -16.05 24.15 3.04
N GLU A 69 -17.30 24.23 2.59
CA GLU A 69 -17.67 24.04 1.19
C GLU A 69 -17.12 25.14 0.29
N ILE A 70 -17.28 26.41 0.69
CA ILE A 70 -16.71 27.56 -0.03
C ILE A 70 -15.19 27.39 -0.17
N TYR A 71 -14.50 27.03 0.91
CA TYR A 71 -13.06 26.78 0.89
C TYR A 71 -12.70 25.63 -0.05
N SER A 72 -13.41 24.49 0.04
CA SER A 72 -13.12 23.30 -0.78
C SER A 72 -13.33 23.55 -2.27
N ASN A 73 -14.40 24.28 -2.62
CA ASN A 73 -14.67 24.68 -4.00
C ASN A 73 -13.60 25.66 -4.51
N THR A 74 -13.27 26.69 -3.73
CA THR A 74 -12.22 27.66 -4.07
C THR A 74 -10.86 26.97 -4.27
N MET A 75 -10.52 26.01 -3.40
CA MET A 75 -9.28 25.23 -3.53
C MET A 75 -9.29 24.37 -4.80
N THR A 76 -10.42 23.74 -5.12
CA THR A 76 -10.56 22.92 -6.34
C THR A 76 -10.42 23.77 -7.61
N GLU A 77 -11.06 24.93 -7.64
CA GLU A 77 -10.94 25.90 -8.74
C GLU A 77 -9.51 26.44 -8.89
N ALA A 78 -8.88 26.83 -7.77
CA ALA A 78 -7.52 27.37 -7.76
C ALA A 78 -6.46 26.32 -8.15
N MET A 79 -6.67 25.06 -7.79
CA MET A 79 -5.82 23.95 -8.25
C MET A 79 -5.97 23.67 -9.75
N GLY A 80 -7.07 24.12 -10.37
CA GLY A 80 -7.27 24.10 -11.82
C GLY A 80 -7.26 22.70 -12.45
N ALA A 81 -7.25 21.64 -11.64
CA ALA A 81 -7.05 20.28 -12.11
C ALA A 81 -7.84 19.28 -11.28
N VAL A 82 -8.77 18.60 -11.95
CA VAL A 82 -9.22 17.28 -11.51
C VAL A 82 -8.07 16.32 -11.83
N LEU A 83 -7.44 15.77 -10.79
CA LEU A 83 -6.38 14.78 -10.96
C LEU A 83 -7.00 13.51 -11.55
N THR A 84 -6.68 13.21 -12.80
CA THR A 84 -7.22 12.06 -13.54
C THR A 84 -6.10 11.10 -13.93
N TYR A 85 -6.38 9.81 -13.82
CA TYR A 85 -5.51 8.75 -14.29
C TYR A 85 -5.96 8.28 -15.67
N ARG A 86 -5.03 8.24 -16.63
CA ARG A 86 -5.24 7.73 -17.99
C ARG A 86 -4.28 6.57 -18.25
N HIS A 87 -4.78 5.36 -18.06
CA HIS A 87 -4.00 4.13 -18.18
C HIS A 87 -3.48 3.92 -19.62
N GLU A 88 -4.25 4.29 -20.61
CA GLU A 88 -3.95 4.17 -22.04
C GLU A 88 -2.72 4.98 -22.50
N LEU A 89 -2.25 5.94 -21.69
CA LEU A 89 -1.05 6.73 -22.00
C LEU A 89 0.24 6.09 -21.48
N GLY A 90 0.16 4.91 -20.87
CA GLY A 90 1.32 4.19 -20.36
C GLY A 90 1.78 4.64 -18.97
N MET A 91 2.88 4.03 -18.52
CA MET A 91 3.56 4.41 -17.28
C MET A 91 4.08 5.85 -17.36
N ASN A 92 3.62 6.68 -16.43
CA ASN A 92 4.09 8.05 -16.20
C ASN A 92 4.66 8.21 -14.78
N TYR A 93 5.59 9.15 -14.62
CA TYR A 93 6.25 9.42 -13.35
C TYR A 93 6.96 10.78 -13.32
N ASN A 94 7.32 11.22 -12.11
CA ASN A 94 8.11 12.42 -11.87
C ASN A 94 9.19 12.17 -10.82
N PHE A 95 10.36 12.78 -11.03
CA PHE A 95 11.39 12.88 -9.99
C PHE A 95 10.94 13.86 -8.92
N ILE A 96 10.85 13.40 -7.68
CA ILE A 96 10.59 14.23 -6.50
C ILE A 96 11.93 14.70 -5.89
N ARG A 97 12.95 13.85 -6.00
CA ARG A 97 14.37 14.11 -5.69
C ARG A 97 15.24 13.39 -6.73
N PRO A 98 16.55 13.68 -6.85
CA PRO A 98 17.44 12.94 -7.76
C PRO A 98 17.43 11.41 -7.56
N ASP A 99 17.14 10.95 -6.35
CA ASP A 99 17.11 9.55 -5.93
C ASP A 99 15.70 8.97 -5.72
N LEU A 100 14.64 9.76 -5.96
CA LEU A 100 13.27 9.37 -5.64
C LEU A 100 12.30 9.76 -6.76
N ILE A 101 11.67 8.74 -7.35
CA ILE A 101 10.61 8.87 -8.34
C ILE A 101 9.28 8.42 -7.72
N VAL A 102 8.22 9.16 -8.02
CA VAL A 102 6.83 8.75 -7.79
C VAL A 102 6.14 8.61 -9.14
N GLY A 103 5.40 7.52 -9.33
CA GLY A 103 4.73 7.27 -10.59
C GLY A 103 3.53 6.34 -10.50
N SER A 104 2.95 6.11 -11.67
CA SER A 104 1.88 5.15 -11.93
C SER A 104 2.41 3.72 -12.07
N CYS A 105 1.52 2.73 -12.20
CA CYS A 105 1.93 1.34 -12.32
C CYS A 105 2.72 1.07 -13.61
N LEU A 106 3.68 0.14 -13.52
CA LEU A 106 4.17 -0.56 -14.70
C LEU A 106 3.00 -1.31 -15.32
N GLN A 107 2.98 -1.38 -16.65
CA GLN A 107 1.93 -2.07 -17.41
C GLN A 107 2.48 -3.33 -18.07
N THR A 108 3.76 -3.31 -18.43
CA THR A 108 4.43 -4.36 -19.20
C THR A 108 5.84 -4.63 -18.66
N PRO A 109 6.43 -5.81 -18.91
CA PRO A 109 7.82 -6.09 -18.56
C PRO A 109 8.81 -5.05 -19.11
N GLU A 110 8.58 -4.50 -20.30
CA GLU A 110 9.43 -3.49 -20.94
C GLU A 110 9.49 -2.16 -20.16
N ASP A 111 8.51 -1.90 -19.29
CA ASP A 111 8.57 -0.74 -18.39
C ASP A 111 9.70 -0.87 -17.35
N VAL A 112 10.12 -2.09 -17.02
CA VAL A 112 11.31 -2.33 -16.18
C VAL A 112 12.55 -1.76 -16.85
N ASP A 113 12.72 -1.95 -18.16
CA ASP A 113 13.86 -1.40 -18.89
C ASP A 113 13.84 0.13 -18.93
N LYS A 114 12.65 0.74 -19.09
CA LYS A 114 12.50 2.20 -19.01
C LYS A 114 12.97 2.73 -17.67
N LEU A 115 12.64 2.04 -16.57
CA LEU A 115 13.07 2.41 -15.23
C LEU A 115 14.58 2.20 -15.02
N ARG A 116 15.12 1.07 -15.49
CA ARG A 116 16.58 0.80 -15.44
C ARG A 116 17.37 1.86 -16.20
N ASN A 117 16.88 2.30 -17.36
CA ASN A 117 17.52 3.34 -18.18
C ASN A 117 17.62 4.71 -17.47
N VAL A 118 16.74 4.99 -16.50
CA VAL A 118 16.81 6.20 -15.66
C VAL A 118 17.45 5.94 -14.29
N GLY A 119 18.14 4.80 -14.13
CA GLY A 119 18.94 4.47 -12.95
C GLY A 119 18.15 3.93 -11.76
N VAL A 120 16.91 3.48 -11.98
CA VAL A 120 16.12 2.84 -10.92
C VAL A 120 16.74 1.52 -10.54
N LYS A 121 16.98 1.35 -9.24
CA LYS A 121 17.44 0.10 -8.63
C LYS A 121 16.38 -0.56 -7.76
N THR A 122 15.36 0.17 -7.35
CA THR A 122 14.25 -0.35 -6.53
C THR A 122 12.92 0.05 -7.13
N ILE A 123 12.11 -0.91 -7.55
CA ILE A 123 10.69 -0.74 -7.90
C ILE A 123 9.88 -1.12 -6.67
N PHE A 124 9.14 -0.17 -6.10
CA PHE A 124 8.38 -0.34 -4.88
C PHE A 124 6.87 -0.20 -5.14
N CYS A 125 6.22 -1.35 -5.32
CA CYS A 125 4.81 -1.49 -5.69
C CYS A 125 3.89 -1.53 -4.47
N LEU A 126 2.93 -0.61 -4.41
CA LEU A 126 1.93 -0.52 -3.33
C LEU A 126 0.58 -1.16 -3.67
N GLN A 127 0.44 -1.75 -4.86
CA GLN A 127 -0.83 -2.28 -5.37
C GLN A 127 -1.21 -3.62 -4.73
N GLN A 128 -2.51 -3.79 -4.50
CA GLN A 128 -3.14 -5.08 -4.23
C GLN A 128 -3.46 -5.79 -5.55
N ASP A 129 -3.72 -7.10 -5.48
CA ASP A 129 -4.06 -7.89 -6.68
C ASP A 129 -5.32 -7.38 -7.40
N PRO A 130 -6.40 -6.95 -6.71
CA PRO A 130 -7.56 -6.34 -7.39
C PRO A 130 -7.24 -5.08 -8.21
N ASP A 131 -6.25 -4.29 -7.78
CA ASP A 131 -5.82 -3.09 -8.53
C ASP A 131 -5.22 -3.49 -9.89
N LEU A 132 -4.48 -4.60 -9.90
CA LEU A 132 -3.76 -5.11 -11.06
C LEU A 132 -4.72 -5.85 -12.00
N GLU A 133 -5.60 -6.68 -11.44
CA GLU A 133 -6.66 -7.38 -12.17
C GLU A 133 -7.58 -6.41 -12.91
N TYR A 134 -7.94 -5.28 -12.27
CA TYR A 134 -8.81 -4.27 -12.88
C TYR A 134 -8.25 -3.72 -14.21
N PHE A 135 -6.93 -3.55 -14.31
CA PHE A 135 -6.25 -3.07 -15.52
C PHE A 135 -5.61 -4.18 -16.36
N GLY A 136 -5.79 -5.45 -16.00
CA GLY A 136 -5.18 -6.58 -16.70
C GLY A 136 -3.64 -6.59 -16.65
N VAL A 137 -3.04 -6.05 -15.59
CA VAL A 137 -1.58 -6.00 -15.42
C VAL A 137 -1.06 -7.33 -14.88
N ASP A 138 -0.19 -8.00 -15.65
CA ASP A 138 0.49 -9.21 -15.21
C ASP A 138 1.71 -8.86 -14.33
N ILE A 139 1.46 -8.71 -13.03
CA ILE A 139 2.51 -8.44 -12.05
C ILE A 139 3.52 -9.59 -11.92
N THR A 140 3.14 -10.81 -12.28
CA THR A 140 4.05 -11.97 -12.19
C THR A 140 5.09 -11.86 -13.29
N ALA A 141 4.66 -11.62 -14.54
CA ALA A 141 5.57 -11.40 -15.67
C ALA A 141 6.53 -10.22 -15.42
N ILE A 142 6.04 -9.09 -14.90
CA ILE A 142 6.87 -7.92 -14.56
C ILE A 142 7.94 -8.28 -13.52
N ARG A 143 7.57 -9.03 -12.48
CA ARG A 143 8.50 -9.44 -11.41
C ARG A 143 9.53 -10.45 -11.91
N GLU A 144 9.10 -11.43 -12.69
CA GLU A 144 9.99 -12.43 -13.28
C GLU A 144 11.00 -11.76 -14.20
N TYR A 145 10.55 -10.82 -15.04
CA TYR A 145 11.43 -10.04 -15.91
C TYR A 145 12.42 -9.19 -15.11
N ALA A 146 11.97 -8.47 -14.07
CA ALA A 146 12.87 -7.72 -13.20
C ALA A 146 13.92 -8.61 -12.52
N ASN A 147 13.56 -9.84 -12.13
CA ASN A 147 14.49 -10.80 -11.52
C ASN A 147 15.53 -11.37 -12.48
N THR A 148 15.44 -11.10 -13.78
CA THR A 148 16.49 -11.48 -14.74
C THR A 148 17.72 -10.56 -14.65
N TYR A 149 17.63 -9.46 -13.90
CA TYR A 149 18.69 -8.48 -13.72
C TYR A 149 19.16 -8.42 -12.26
N ASP A 150 20.47 -8.23 -12.07
CA ASP A 150 21.07 -8.09 -10.74
C ASP A 150 21.08 -6.64 -10.22
N ASP A 151 20.73 -5.67 -11.06
CA ASP A 151 20.83 -4.23 -10.78
C ASP A 151 19.51 -3.55 -10.41
N ILE A 152 18.38 -4.27 -10.46
CA ILE A 152 17.06 -3.77 -10.08
C ILE A 152 16.29 -4.80 -9.26
N GLN A 153 15.56 -4.33 -8.25
CA GLN A 153 14.74 -5.18 -7.40
C GLN A 153 13.29 -4.72 -7.39
N HIS A 154 12.36 -5.65 -7.66
CA HIS A 154 10.93 -5.40 -7.53
C HIS A 154 10.38 -5.87 -6.17
N LEU A 155 9.87 -4.94 -5.37
CA LEU A 155 9.30 -5.19 -4.04
C LEU A 155 7.81 -4.82 -4.02
N ARG A 156 7.00 -5.66 -3.35
CA ARG A 156 5.59 -5.36 -3.07
C ARG A 156 5.35 -5.06 -1.59
N ALA A 157 4.57 -4.03 -1.31
CA ALA A 157 4.15 -3.63 0.03
C ALA A 157 2.74 -3.03 -0.05
N ALA A 158 1.74 -3.91 -0.18
CA ALA A 158 0.39 -3.52 -0.55
C ALA A 158 -0.30 -2.61 0.50
N ILE A 159 -1.04 -1.63 -0.01
CA ILE A 159 -1.93 -0.70 0.69
C ILE A 159 -3.23 -0.61 -0.12
N ARG A 160 -4.39 -0.71 0.53
CA ARG A 160 -5.71 -0.66 -0.13
C ARG A 160 -5.95 0.69 -0.80
N ASP A 161 -6.44 0.67 -2.03
CA ASP A 161 -6.74 1.90 -2.76
C ASP A 161 -7.96 2.63 -2.19
N PHE A 162 -7.98 3.95 -2.34
CA PHE A 162 -9.05 4.84 -1.83
C PHE A 162 -9.39 4.65 -0.34
N ASP A 163 -8.44 4.19 0.46
CA ASP A 163 -8.62 3.98 1.89
C ASP A 163 -7.55 4.69 2.72
N GLY A 164 -7.92 5.84 3.29
CA GLY A 164 -7.05 6.62 4.16
C GLY A 164 -6.73 5.94 5.49
N PHE A 165 -7.62 5.07 5.99
CA PHE A 165 -7.39 4.35 7.25
C PHE A 165 -6.37 3.23 7.05
N ASP A 166 -6.53 2.40 6.02
CA ASP A 166 -5.53 1.36 5.70
C ASP A 166 -4.19 2.01 5.38
N LEU A 167 -4.16 3.08 4.59
CA LEU A 167 -2.94 3.86 4.35
C LEU A 167 -2.25 4.24 5.65
N ARG A 168 -2.95 4.89 6.59
CA ARG A 168 -2.41 5.27 7.90
C ARG A 168 -1.83 4.07 8.66
N MET A 169 -2.56 2.97 8.72
CA MET A 169 -2.17 1.79 9.49
C MET A 169 -0.97 1.05 8.87
N ARG A 170 -0.85 1.06 7.54
CA ARG A 170 0.19 0.36 6.78
C ARG A 170 1.49 1.16 6.69
N LEU A 171 1.40 2.49 6.68
CA LEU A 171 2.52 3.40 6.46
C LEU A 171 3.78 3.07 7.29
N PRO A 172 3.71 2.83 8.62
CA PRO A 172 4.92 2.54 9.39
C PRO A 172 5.68 1.30 8.89
N ALA A 173 4.97 0.20 8.61
CA ALA A 173 5.57 -1.04 8.13
C ALA A 173 6.10 -0.90 6.69
N VAL A 174 5.34 -0.21 5.84
CA VAL A 174 5.69 0.03 4.43
C VAL A 174 6.94 0.89 4.31
N VAL A 175 7.00 2.02 5.04
CA VAL A 175 8.17 2.92 5.04
C VAL A 175 9.39 2.22 5.65
N SER A 176 9.23 1.39 6.69
CA SER A 176 10.33 0.59 7.23
C SER A 176 10.92 -0.37 6.19
N LYS A 177 10.07 -1.05 5.41
CA LYS A 177 10.50 -1.93 4.32
C LYS A 177 11.20 -1.16 3.21
N LEU A 178 10.64 -0.02 2.81
CA LEU A 178 11.22 0.87 1.81
C LEU A 178 12.61 1.37 2.23
N HIS A 179 12.78 1.84 3.47
CA HIS A 179 14.06 2.32 3.98
C HIS A 179 15.15 1.25 3.92
N LYS A 180 14.81 0.00 4.29
CA LYS A 180 15.75 -1.12 4.18
C LYS A 180 16.18 -1.34 2.73
N ALA A 181 15.24 -1.30 1.79
CA ALA A 181 15.54 -1.47 0.37
C ALA A 181 16.40 -0.33 -0.19
N ILE A 182 16.10 0.93 0.15
CA ILE A 182 16.88 2.10 -0.25
C ILE A 182 18.33 1.98 0.23
N ASN A 183 18.53 1.63 1.51
CA ASN A 183 19.87 1.51 2.08
C ASN A 183 20.65 0.31 1.53
N GLN A 184 19.96 -0.76 1.12
CA GLN A 184 20.59 -1.95 0.54
C GLN A 184 20.98 -1.74 -0.92
N ASN A 185 20.09 -1.15 -1.71
CA ASN A 185 20.23 -1.10 -3.17
C ASN A 185 20.90 0.21 -3.64
N GLY A 186 20.70 1.30 -2.89
CA GLY A 186 21.05 2.66 -3.31
C GLY A 186 20.37 3.05 -4.63
N GLY A 187 20.97 4.00 -5.36
CA GLY A 187 20.47 4.44 -6.66
C GLY A 187 19.09 5.11 -6.58
N VAL A 188 18.38 5.12 -7.71
CA VAL A 188 17.04 5.73 -7.78
C VAL A 188 15.98 4.74 -7.32
N THR A 189 15.04 5.21 -6.50
CA THR A 189 13.89 4.42 -6.05
C THR A 189 12.61 4.89 -6.72
N TYR A 190 11.89 3.96 -7.34
CA TYR A 190 10.61 4.17 -7.99
C TYR A 190 9.49 3.67 -7.09
N ILE A 191 8.72 4.59 -6.51
CA ILE A 191 7.55 4.26 -5.68
C ILE A 191 6.29 4.45 -6.51
N HIS A 192 5.46 3.40 -6.59
CA HIS A 192 4.22 3.50 -7.36
C HIS A 192 3.03 2.82 -6.68
N CYS A 193 1.85 3.30 -7.07
CA CYS A 193 0.58 2.63 -6.89
C CYS A 193 -0.06 2.45 -8.27
N THR A 194 -1.39 2.50 -8.38
CA THR A 194 -2.07 2.49 -9.68
C THR A 194 -1.79 3.77 -10.46
N ALA A 195 -2.23 4.92 -9.93
CA ALA A 195 -2.14 6.19 -10.64
C ALA A 195 -0.91 7.04 -10.27
N GLY A 196 -0.26 6.74 -9.15
CA GLY A 196 0.79 7.62 -8.61
C GLY A 196 0.25 8.89 -7.93
N LEU A 197 -1.05 8.96 -7.61
CA LEU A 197 -1.72 10.17 -7.13
C LEU A 197 -2.15 10.14 -5.65
N GLY A 198 -2.15 8.97 -5.00
CA GLY A 198 -2.60 8.81 -3.61
C GLY A 198 -1.56 8.10 -2.73
N ARG A 199 -1.60 6.76 -2.75
CA ARG A 199 -0.74 5.91 -1.90
C ARG A 199 0.75 6.18 -2.09
N ALA A 200 1.23 6.25 -3.33
CA ALA A 200 2.65 6.44 -3.63
C ALA A 200 3.19 7.81 -3.19
N PRO A 201 2.56 8.96 -3.51
CA PRO A 201 2.94 10.24 -2.94
C PRO A 201 2.97 10.26 -1.42
N ALA A 202 2.01 9.64 -0.74
CA ALA A 202 1.97 9.59 0.72
C ALA A 202 3.18 8.83 1.32
N VAL A 203 3.51 7.66 0.75
CA VAL A 203 4.70 6.88 1.16
C VAL A 203 5.99 7.66 0.87
N ALA A 204 6.10 8.27 -0.32
CA ALA A 204 7.27 9.03 -0.74
C ALA A 204 7.50 10.27 0.13
N TYR A 205 6.43 11.00 0.48
CA TYR A 205 6.49 12.15 1.37
C TYR A 205 7.05 11.78 2.75
N LEU A 206 6.51 10.70 3.35
CA LEU A 206 7.00 10.23 4.64
C LEU A 206 8.43 9.68 4.55
N ALA A 207 8.78 8.97 3.48
CA ALA A 207 10.14 8.54 3.24
C ALA A 207 11.11 9.73 3.12
N ALA A 208 10.74 10.79 2.40
CA ALA A 208 11.57 11.97 2.23
C ALA A 208 11.80 12.75 3.54
N ILE A 209 10.84 12.70 4.48
CA ILE A 209 10.95 13.33 5.80
C ILE A 209 11.80 12.46 6.74
N LEU A 210 11.48 11.17 6.82
CA LEU A 210 12.02 10.28 7.84
C LEU A 210 13.40 9.74 7.49
N LEU A 211 13.73 9.65 6.20
CA LEU A 211 14.96 9.02 5.71
C LEU A 211 16.02 10.05 5.32
N LYS A 212 15.97 11.26 5.90
CA LYS A 212 17.09 12.20 5.81
C LYS A 212 18.29 11.58 6.53
N SER A 213 19.30 11.19 5.75
CA SER A 213 20.62 10.76 6.22
C SER A 213 21.65 11.31 5.25
#